data_AF-A0AAE1KSS3-F1
#
_entry.id   AF-A0AAE1KSS3-F1
#
_cell.length_a   1.000
_cell.length_b   1.000
_cell.length_c   1.000
_cell.angle_alpha   90.00
_cell.angle_beta   90.00
_cell.angle_gamma   90.00
#
_symmetry.space_group_name_H-M   'P 1'
#
loop_
_entity.id
_entity.type
_entity.pdbx_description
1 polymer ?
#
loop_
_entity_poly.entity_id
_entity_poly.type
_entity_poly.pdbx_seq_one_letter_code
_entity_poly.pdbx_strand_id
1 'polypeptide(L)'
;MGGPKAAAQQYRQHLLQLRPSLIRLAASTRVVFKLVDHLWRTMLRKETQNALHDGWNYALFNEVAVDVLSGTGVVIWNSTIPMSYLYALECIRSPDRQTLPSRHWNCPDTGHVGYILVSQYTNMVLNDYCNRFLGFEEEYCL
;
A
#
# COMPACT_ATOMS: atom_id res chain seq x y z
N MET A 1 20.48 -15.56 13.45
CA MET A 1 19.10 -15.30 13.91
C MET A 1 18.27 -14.90 12.69
N GLY A 2 17.20 -15.63 12.36
CA GLY A 2 16.34 -15.36 11.19
C GLY A 2 14.94 -14.87 11.58
N GLY A 3 14.08 -14.60 10.60
CA GLY A 3 12.66 -14.25 10.79
C GLY A 3 12.29 -12.79 10.45
N PRO A 4 11.02 -12.40 10.63
CA PRO A 4 10.50 -11.09 10.19
C PRO A 4 11.26 -9.89 10.74
N LYS A 5 11.72 -9.93 11.98
CA LYS A 5 12.52 -8.85 12.59
C LYS A 5 13.88 -8.68 11.93
N ALA A 6 14.56 -9.78 11.61
CA ALA A 6 15.86 -9.75 10.93
C ALA A 6 15.69 -9.20 9.49
N ALA A 7 14.63 -9.63 8.79
CA ALA A 7 14.30 -9.12 7.47
C ALA A 7 13.92 -7.62 7.50
N ALA A 8 13.14 -7.18 8.49
CA ALA A 8 12.81 -5.76 8.68
C ALA A 8 14.07 -4.90 8.94
N GLN A 9 15.07 -5.44 9.65
CA GLN A 9 16.34 -4.75 9.84
C GLN A 9 17.16 -4.63 8.55
N GLN A 10 17.17 -5.66 7.70
CA GLN A 10 17.81 -5.56 6.37
C GLN A 10 17.07 -4.55 5.49
N TYR A 11 15.75 -4.56 5.53
CA TYR A 11 14.92 -3.57 4.84
C TYR A 11 15.20 -2.14 5.33
N ARG A 12 15.31 -1.92 6.64
CA ARG A 12 15.74 -0.63 7.22
C ARG A 12 17.09 -0.19 6.66
N GLN A 13 18.09 -1.08 6.66
CA GLN A 13 19.42 -0.76 6.13
C GLN A 13 19.37 -0.35 4.66
N HIS A 14 18.57 -1.06 3.86
CA HIS A 14 18.38 -0.73 2.46
C HIS A 14 17.72 0.64 2.27
N LEU A 15 16.64 0.95 3.00
CA LEU A 15 16.01 2.26 2.94
C LEU A 15 16.94 3.38 3.39
N LEU A 16 17.77 3.15 4.43
CA LEU A 16 18.78 4.12 4.87
C LEU A 16 19.81 4.42 3.79
N GLN A 17 20.20 3.41 2.98
CA GLN A 17 21.08 3.60 1.83
C GLN A 17 20.42 4.42 0.72
N LEU A 18 19.12 4.26 0.50
CA LEU A 18 18.36 5.03 -0.49
C LEU A 18 18.04 6.46 -0.01
N ARG A 19 18.02 6.69 1.31
CA ARG A 19 17.59 7.95 1.93
C ARG A 19 18.26 9.19 1.33
N PRO A 20 19.58 9.27 1.11
CA PRO A 20 20.21 10.46 0.52
C PRO A 20 19.71 10.74 -0.90
N SER A 21 19.48 9.71 -1.70
CA SER A 21 18.93 9.84 -3.06
C SER A 21 17.47 10.30 -3.03
N LEU A 22 16.67 9.76 -2.11
CA LEU A 22 15.28 10.16 -1.93
C LEU A 22 15.15 11.61 -1.47
N ILE A 23 16.02 12.08 -0.57
CA ILE A 23 16.08 13.50 -0.16
C ILE A 23 16.36 14.40 -1.36
N ARG A 24 17.41 14.09 -2.15
CA ARG A 24 17.75 14.89 -3.34
C ARG A 24 16.60 14.91 -4.36
N LEU A 25 15.95 13.77 -4.56
CA LEU A 25 14.84 13.67 -5.49
C LEU A 25 13.63 14.47 -4.98
N ALA A 26 13.25 14.29 -3.71
CA ALA A 26 12.14 15.00 -3.09
C ALA A 26 12.33 16.52 -3.04
N ALA A 27 13.57 17.01 -3.07
CA ALA A 27 13.88 18.44 -3.15
C ALA A 27 13.59 19.06 -4.53
N SER A 28 13.49 18.25 -5.60
CA SER A 28 13.30 18.72 -6.97
C SER A 28 11.99 18.25 -7.62
N THR A 29 11.46 17.11 -7.17
CA THR A 29 10.21 16.55 -7.68
C THR A 29 9.41 15.90 -6.56
N ARG A 30 8.13 15.68 -6.82
CA ARG A 30 7.25 14.95 -5.91
C ARG A 30 7.63 13.49 -5.87
N VAL A 31 7.91 12.98 -4.68
CA VAL A 31 8.15 11.54 -4.46
C VAL A 31 7.11 11.03 -3.49
N VAL A 32 6.34 10.04 -3.93
CA VAL A 32 5.33 9.36 -3.12
C VAL A 32 5.80 7.94 -2.83
N PHE A 33 5.77 7.55 -1.57
CA PHE A 33 6.06 6.19 -1.12
C PHE A 33 4.77 5.58 -0.56
N LYS A 34 4.22 4.61 -1.28
CA LYS A 34 3.00 3.91 -0.87
C LYS A 34 3.34 2.77 0.08
N LEU A 35 2.69 2.76 1.24
CA LEU A 35 2.82 1.68 2.20
C LEU A 35 2.14 0.39 1.69
N VAL A 36 2.57 -0.75 2.23
CA VAL A 36 2.03 -2.06 1.87
C VAL A 36 0.64 -2.21 2.45
N ASP A 37 -0.34 -2.54 1.60
CA ASP A 37 -1.73 -2.73 2.00
C ASP A 37 -1.99 -4.07 2.67
N HIS A 38 -3.10 -4.13 3.43
CA HIS A 38 -3.67 -5.41 3.81
C HIS A 38 -4.19 -6.14 2.58
N LEU A 39 -3.86 -7.43 2.50
CA LEU A 39 -4.33 -8.31 1.44
C LEU A 39 -5.16 -9.43 2.05
N TRP A 40 -5.99 -10.06 1.23
CA TRP A 40 -6.75 -11.25 1.64
C TRP A 40 -5.83 -12.30 2.28
N ARG A 41 -4.67 -12.59 1.69
CA ARG A 41 -3.68 -13.55 2.24
C ARG A 41 -3.28 -13.23 3.68
N THR A 42 -3.26 -11.95 4.07
CA THR A 42 -2.88 -11.53 5.43
C THR A 42 -3.93 -11.83 6.49
N MET A 43 -5.16 -12.10 6.06
CA MET A 43 -6.31 -12.36 6.94
C MET A 43 -6.70 -13.84 7.00
N LEU A 44 -6.15 -14.66 6.09
CA LEU A 44 -6.32 -16.12 6.09
C LEU A 44 -5.47 -16.79 7.17
N ARG A 45 -5.79 -16.51 8.43
CA ARG A 45 -4.98 -16.95 9.59
C ARG A 45 -5.07 -18.46 9.89
N LYS A 46 -5.98 -19.21 9.24
CA LYS A 46 -6.32 -20.59 9.62
C LYS A 46 -5.85 -21.71 8.71
N GLU A 47 -5.43 -21.44 7.45
CA GLU A 47 -5.24 -22.53 6.49
C GLU A 47 -3.80 -22.71 5.98
N THR A 48 -2.93 -21.71 6.09
CA THR A 48 -1.54 -21.85 5.64
C THR A 48 -0.57 -21.54 6.77
N GLN A 49 0.24 -22.53 7.15
CA GLN A 49 1.37 -22.43 8.10
C GLN A 49 2.46 -21.41 7.69
N ASN A 50 2.23 -20.57 6.68
CA ASN A 50 3.17 -19.56 6.21
C ASN A 50 2.97 -18.25 6.98
N ALA A 51 3.57 -18.19 8.17
CA ALA A 51 3.65 -17.00 9.04
C ALA A 51 4.34 -15.76 8.39
N LEU A 52 4.80 -15.87 7.13
CA LEU A 52 5.47 -14.81 6.38
C LEU A 52 4.51 -13.69 5.96
N HIS A 53 3.24 -14.00 5.73
CA HIS A 53 2.24 -13.03 5.25
C HIS A 53 1.27 -12.54 6.33
N ASP A 54 1.64 -12.59 7.62
CA ASP A 54 0.80 -12.02 8.67
C ASP A 54 0.69 -10.49 8.51
N GLY A 55 -0.50 -9.93 8.73
CA GLY A 55 -0.73 -8.48 8.72
C GLY A 55 0.19 -7.73 9.70
N TRP A 56 0.61 -8.39 10.78
CA TRP A 56 1.64 -7.88 11.71
C TRP A 56 2.99 -7.65 11.05
N ASN A 57 3.40 -8.52 10.11
CA ASN A 57 4.65 -8.31 9.39
C ASN A 57 4.53 -7.11 8.45
N TYR A 58 3.38 -6.90 7.80
CA TYR A 58 3.22 -5.73 6.92
C TYR A 58 3.24 -4.43 7.73
N ALA A 59 2.61 -4.40 8.90
CA ALA A 59 2.70 -3.29 9.83
C ALA A 59 4.16 -3.00 10.23
N LEU A 60 4.94 -4.04 10.58
CA LEU A 60 6.36 -3.88 10.93
C LEU A 60 7.18 -3.22 9.80
N PHE A 61 7.00 -3.63 8.54
CA PHE A 61 7.75 -3.05 7.42
C PHE A 61 7.27 -1.63 7.10
N ASN A 62 5.96 -1.37 7.23
CA ASN A 62 5.40 -0.03 7.07
C ASN A 62 5.91 0.94 8.14
N GLU A 63 6.00 0.51 9.40
CA GLU A 63 6.60 1.30 10.49
C GLU A 63 8.06 1.64 10.20
N VAL A 64 8.86 0.68 9.72
CA VAL A 64 10.25 0.92 9.30
C VAL A 64 10.31 1.95 8.17
N ALA A 65 9.41 1.88 7.19
CA ALA A 65 9.37 2.84 6.09
C ALA A 65 9.03 4.26 6.60
N VAL A 66 8.01 4.40 7.45
CA VAL A 66 7.62 5.68 8.06
C VAL A 66 8.78 6.29 8.86
N ASP A 67 9.43 5.48 9.71
CA ASP A 67 10.58 5.88 10.53
C ASP A 67 11.73 6.41 9.67
N VAL A 68 12.21 5.60 8.71
CA VAL A 68 13.40 5.93 7.90
C VAL A 68 13.16 7.09 6.93
N LEU A 69 11.95 7.17 6.36
CA LEU A 69 11.60 8.21 5.39
C LEU A 69 11.14 9.51 6.05
N SER A 70 11.00 9.54 7.37
CA SER A 70 10.69 10.77 8.11
C SER A 70 11.74 11.86 7.85
N GLY A 71 11.24 13.08 7.61
CA GLY A 71 12.05 14.26 7.31
C GLY A 71 12.76 14.24 5.96
N THR A 72 12.47 13.29 5.07
CA THR A 72 13.11 13.22 3.74
C THR A 72 12.44 14.07 2.67
N GLY A 73 11.25 14.61 2.94
CA GLY A 73 10.39 15.25 1.93
C GLY A 73 9.58 14.27 1.08
N VAL A 74 9.83 12.97 1.19
CA VAL A 74 8.99 11.92 0.59
C VAL A 74 7.63 11.92 1.27
N VAL A 75 6.57 11.83 0.47
CA VAL A 75 5.20 11.71 0.99
C VAL A 75 4.83 10.27 1.20
N ILE A 76 4.47 9.97 2.44
CA ILE A 76 3.98 8.66 2.82
C ILE A 76 2.50 8.57 2.52
N TRP A 77 2.15 7.65 1.64
CA TRP A 77 0.77 7.31 1.39
C TRP A 77 0.42 6.03 2.14
N ASN A 78 -0.38 6.22 3.18
CA ASN A 78 -0.88 5.13 4.00
C ASN A 78 -2.32 4.76 3.63
N SER A 79 -2.51 3.75 2.79
CA SER A 79 -3.83 3.18 2.47
C SER A 79 -4.25 2.04 3.40
N THR A 80 -3.45 1.73 4.43
CA THR A 80 -3.70 0.59 5.33
C THR A 80 -4.92 0.75 6.22
N ILE A 81 -5.38 1.99 6.49
CA ILE A 81 -6.47 2.25 7.43
C ILE A 81 -7.47 3.28 6.88
N PRO A 82 -8.78 3.02 6.92
CA PRO A 82 -9.43 1.70 7.03
C PRO A 82 -9.63 1.01 5.68
N MET A 83 -9.24 1.64 4.57
CA MET A 83 -9.66 1.24 3.23
C MET A 83 -9.21 -0.17 2.83
N SER A 84 -7.90 -0.47 2.82
CA SER A 84 -7.45 -1.78 2.35
C SER A 84 -7.79 -2.92 3.31
N TYR A 85 -7.83 -2.65 4.62
CA TYR A 85 -8.31 -3.61 5.61
C TYR A 85 -9.78 -4.00 5.38
N LEU A 86 -10.69 -3.02 5.31
CA LEU A 86 -12.11 -3.31 5.09
C LEU A 86 -12.36 -3.98 3.74
N TYR A 87 -11.64 -3.55 2.70
CA TYR A 87 -11.73 -4.19 1.38
C TYR A 87 -11.30 -5.65 1.42
N ALA A 88 -10.17 -5.98 2.07
CA ALA A 88 -9.69 -7.35 2.19
C ALA A 88 -10.66 -8.23 3.02
N LEU A 89 -11.34 -7.67 4.02
CA LEU A 89 -12.40 -8.38 4.76
C LEU A 89 -13.59 -8.72 3.86
N GLU A 90 -14.06 -7.77 3.05
CA GLU A 90 -15.19 -7.99 2.16
C GLU A 90 -14.85 -8.98 1.03
N CYS A 91 -13.60 -8.95 0.52
CA CYS A 91 -13.10 -9.98 -0.41
C CYS A 91 -13.23 -11.40 0.15
N ILE A 92 -12.98 -11.60 1.45
CA ILE A 92 -13.07 -12.93 2.10
C ILE A 92 -14.51 -13.38 2.24
N ARG A 93 -15.39 -12.44 2.60
CA ARG A 93 -16.79 -12.72 2.90
C ARG A 93 -17.63 -12.92 1.64
N SER A 94 -17.23 -12.30 0.53
CA SER A 94 -18.02 -12.32 -0.69
C SER A 94 -18.01 -13.70 -1.37
N PRO A 95 -19.19 -14.33 -1.58
CA PRO A 95 -19.28 -15.59 -2.31
C PRO A 95 -18.94 -15.44 -3.81
N ASP A 96 -19.05 -14.22 -4.36
CA ASP A 96 -18.84 -13.89 -5.77
C ASP A 96 -17.48 -13.26 -6.07
N ARG A 97 -16.48 -13.54 -5.24
CA ARG A 97 -15.13 -12.95 -5.30
C ARG A 97 -14.41 -13.05 -6.66
N GLN A 98 -14.80 -13.98 -7.52
CA GLN A 98 -14.17 -14.27 -8.82
C GLN A 98 -15.17 -14.45 -9.98
N THR A 99 -16.48 -14.29 -9.75
CA THR A 99 -17.48 -14.64 -10.76
C THR A 99 -17.59 -13.56 -11.83
N LEU A 100 -16.94 -13.72 -12.99
CA LEU A 100 -17.32 -12.94 -14.17
C LEU A 100 -18.81 -13.23 -14.50
N PRO A 101 -19.62 -12.22 -14.87
CA PRO A 101 -19.27 -10.83 -15.21
C PRO A 101 -19.29 -9.84 -14.02
N SER A 102 -19.46 -10.32 -12.78
CA SER A 102 -19.55 -9.46 -11.59
C SER A 102 -18.27 -8.69 -11.39
N ARG A 103 -18.32 -7.40 -11.72
CA ARG A 103 -17.30 -6.41 -11.38
C ARG A 103 -17.59 -5.80 -10.02
N HIS A 104 -18.24 -6.47 -9.07
CA HIS A 104 -18.56 -5.83 -7.78
C HIS A 104 -17.40 -5.90 -6.77
N TRP A 105 -16.64 -7.01 -6.73
CA TRP A 105 -15.54 -7.15 -5.75
C TRP A 105 -14.23 -7.64 -6.36
N ASN A 106 -14.27 -8.48 -7.40
CA ASN A 106 -13.15 -9.09 -8.14
C ASN A 106 -11.80 -9.03 -7.40
N CYS A 107 -11.60 -9.93 -6.44
CA CYS A 107 -10.34 -10.12 -5.74
C CYS A 107 -9.68 -11.36 -6.36
N PRO A 108 -8.85 -11.19 -7.40
CA PRO A 108 -8.51 -12.27 -8.33
C PRO A 108 -7.77 -13.41 -7.64
N ASP A 109 -6.96 -13.09 -6.63
CA ASP A 109 -6.29 -14.05 -5.77
C ASP A 109 -6.00 -13.47 -4.39
N THR A 110 -5.31 -14.24 -3.55
CA THR A 110 -4.99 -13.85 -2.17
C THR A 110 -3.92 -12.76 -2.05
N GLY A 111 -3.10 -12.55 -3.09
CA GLY A 111 -1.90 -11.69 -3.08
C GLY A 111 -2.05 -10.38 -3.85
N HIS A 112 -3.08 -10.22 -4.67
CA HIS A 112 -3.34 -8.99 -5.42
C HIS A 112 -4.63 -8.31 -4.97
N VAL A 113 -4.63 -6.98 -5.04
CA VAL A 113 -5.84 -6.19 -4.82
C VAL A 113 -6.76 -6.26 -6.04
N GLY A 114 -8.06 -6.15 -5.83
CA GLY A 114 -9.03 -6.09 -6.91
C GLY A 114 -9.30 -4.69 -7.44
N TYR A 115 -10.20 -4.61 -8.42
CA TYR A 115 -10.38 -3.41 -9.24
C TYR A 115 -10.79 -2.15 -8.45
N ILE A 116 -11.53 -2.28 -7.34
CA ILE A 116 -11.92 -1.13 -6.50
C ILE A 116 -10.68 -0.45 -5.94
N LEU A 117 -9.79 -1.23 -5.29
CA LEU A 117 -8.56 -0.68 -4.72
C LEU A 117 -7.62 -0.16 -5.81
N VAL A 118 -7.52 -0.85 -6.95
CA VAL A 118 -6.74 -0.34 -8.09
C VAL A 118 -7.28 1.01 -8.57
N SER A 119 -8.60 1.14 -8.74
CA SER A 119 -9.23 2.40 -9.15
C SER A 119 -9.00 3.50 -8.11
N GLN A 120 -9.05 3.19 -6.82
CA GLN A 120 -8.71 4.14 -5.77
C GLN A 120 -7.24 4.56 -5.85
N TYR A 121 -6.32 3.64 -6.12
CA TYR A 121 -4.92 4.00 -6.29
C TYR A 121 -4.71 4.92 -7.50
N THR A 122 -5.37 4.62 -8.61
CA THR A 122 -5.33 5.47 -9.81
C THR A 122 -5.86 6.86 -9.49
N ASN A 123 -7.00 6.98 -8.82
CA ASN A 123 -7.56 8.28 -8.42
C ASN A 123 -6.61 9.06 -7.51
N MET A 124 -5.92 8.38 -6.58
CA MET A 124 -4.98 9.03 -5.69
C MET A 124 -3.71 9.51 -6.41
N VAL A 125 -3.19 8.74 -7.38
CA VAL A 125 -2.08 9.19 -8.25
C VAL A 125 -2.53 10.38 -9.10
N LEU A 126 -3.72 10.29 -9.70
CA LEU A 126 -4.30 11.38 -10.48
C LEU A 126 -4.44 12.62 -9.61
N ASN A 127 -5.03 12.52 -8.42
CA ASN A 127 -5.20 13.65 -7.50
C ASN A 127 -3.87 14.28 -7.05
N ASP A 128 -2.83 13.49 -6.72
CA ASP A 128 -1.51 14.06 -6.33
C ASP A 128 -0.84 14.81 -7.50
N TYR A 129 -1.04 14.34 -8.74
CA TYR A 129 -0.61 15.05 -9.94
C TYR A 129 -1.47 16.30 -10.21
N CYS A 130 -2.79 16.12 -10.16
CA CYS A 130 -3.79 17.06 -10.61
C CYS A 130 -4.02 18.25 -9.69
N ASN A 131 -4.03 18.03 -8.39
CA ASN A 131 -4.34 19.08 -7.41
C ASN A 131 -3.36 20.27 -7.45
N ARG A 132 -2.25 20.14 -8.17
CA ARG A 132 -1.29 21.23 -8.44
C ARG A 132 -1.78 22.20 -9.51
N PHE A 133 -2.68 21.74 -10.36
CA PHE A 133 -3.20 22.45 -11.52
C PHE A 133 -4.68 22.81 -11.35
N LEU A 134 -5.40 22.09 -10.48
CA LEU A 134 -6.83 22.32 -10.24
C LEU A 134 -7.07 23.48 -9.28
N GLY A 135 -7.94 24.40 -9.70
CA GLY A 135 -8.60 25.34 -8.81
C GLY A 135 -9.68 24.66 -7.94
N PHE A 136 -10.16 25.34 -6.90
CA PHE A 136 -11.19 24.80 -6.00
C PHE A 136 -12.52 24.43 -6.69
N GLU A 137 -12.76 24.89 -7.92
CA GLU A 137 -13.98 24.64 -8.68
C GLU A 137 -13.83 23.59 -9.79
N GLU A 138 -12.64 23.00 -9.95
CA GLU A 138 -12.36 22.07 -11.04
C GLU A 138 -12.36 20.62 -10.55
N GLU A 139 -13.17 19.77 -11.19
CA GLU A 139 -13.37 18.37 -10.78
C GLU A 139 -12.36 17.39 -11.41
N TYR A 140 -11.66 17.79 -12.48
CA TYR A 140 -10.70 16.95 -13.20
C TYR A 140 -9.67 17.79 -13.97
N CYS A 141 -8.46 17.26 -14.16
CA CYS A 141 -7.49 17.85 -15.08
C CYS A 141 -7.74 17.38 -16.49
N LEU A 142 -7.57 18.29 -17.44
CA LEU A 142 -7.46 18.01 -18.87
C LEU A 142 -6.01 17.93 -19.31
#